data_AF-A0A3D4KWX3-F1
#
_entry.id   AF-A0A3D4KWX3-F1
#
_cell.length_a   1.000
_cell.length_b   1.000
_cell.length_c   1.000
_cell.angle_alpha   90.00
_cell.angle_beta   90.00
_cell.angle_gamma   90.00
#
_symmetry.space_group_name_H-M   'P 1'
#
loop_
_entity.id
_entity.type
_entity.pdbx_description
1 polymer ?
#
loop_
_entity_poly.entity_id
_entity_poly.type
_entity_poly.pdbx_seq_one_letter_code
_entity_poly.pdbx_strand_id
1 'polypeptide(L)'
;AGNVTVKEPAYLMGGPMMGRFGNEDTVITKTTNAIIILPKDHKLVLQADKDMKTEKRRASSACCQCRTCTDLCSRHALGHPIEPHRIMRAVANSDTTDLTPFLGAMYCSGCGICEKYACPQGLSPKTIIQEFKQALRAGGVPVEKKKAAPVSEGREERKVPVHRLAHRLGLHAYDREAAINDELTECSVLSVPLSQHIGAPAKAAVAAGDRVSRGQIIAAAAEGLSVNIHSPIDGTVRSVGDREITLVKDNR
;
A
#
# COMPACT_ATOMS: atom_id res chain seq x y z
N ALA A 1 -23.42 10.93 4.38
CA ALA A 1 -22.27 10.21 4.95
C ALA A 1 -22.79 9.32 6.09
N GLY A 2 -22.19 8.16 6.34
CA GLY A 2 -22.52 7.34 7.52
C GLY A 2 -23.25 6.01 7.26
N ASN A 3 -23.78 5.77 6.07
CA ASN A 3 -24.34 4.46 5.69
C ASN A 3 -23.67 3.93 4.42
N VAL A 4 -23.39 2.63 4.38
CA VAL A 4 -22.95 1.95 3.16
C VAL A 4 -24.11 1.95 2.17
N THR A 5 -23.93 2.64 1.04
CA THR A 5 -24.97 2.78 0.00
C THR A 5 -24.92 1.67 -1.05
N VAL A 6 -24.02 0.69 -0.88
CA VAL A 6 -23.75 -0.39 -1.83
C VAL A 6 -23.99 -1.75 -1.17
N LYS A 7 -24.62 -2.70 -1.87
CA LYS A 7 -24.95 -4.03 -1.30
C LYS A 7 -23.73 -4.87 -0.96
N GLU A 8 -22.64 -4.71 -1.71
CA GLU A 8 -21.40 -5.46 -1.53
C GLU A 8 -20.20 -4.52 -1.65
N PRO A 9 -19.81 -3.84 -0.56
CA PRO A 9 -18.68 -2.92 -0.58
C PRO A 9 -17.35 -3.65 -0.72
N ALA A 10 -16.45 -3.09 -1.50
CA ALA A 10 -15.02 -3.37 -1.47
C ALA A 10 -14.31 -2.29 -0.65
N TYR A 11 -13.55 -2.71 0.36
CA TYR A 11 -12.82 -1.81 1.27
C TYR A 11 -11.37 -1.67 0.80
N LEU A 12 -11.02 -0.52 0.23
CA LEU A 12 -9.65 -0.20 -0.13
C LEU A 12 -8.99 0.58 1.01
N MET A 13 -8.17 -0.13 1.78
CA MET A 13 -7.42 0.40 2.93
C MET A 13 -6.20 1.17 2.44
N GLY A 14 -6.18 2.47 2.71
CA GLY A 14 -5.17 3.43 2.26
C GLY A 14 -5.60 4.21 1.02
N GLY A 15 -4.61 4.76 0.30
CA GLY A 15 -4.86 5.57 -0.89
C GLY A 15 -5.21 4.75 -2.15
N PRO A 16 -5.80 5.37 -3.18
CA PRO A 16 -6.31 4.65 -4.35
C PRO A 16 -5.22 4.02 -5.22
N MET A 17 -3.96 4.41 -5.02
CA MET A 17 -2.81 3.95 -5.78
C MET A 17 -2.15 2.71 -5.15
N MET A 18 -1.84 2.80 -3.85
CA MET A 18 -1.04 1.81 -3.10
C MET A 18 -1.81 1.05 -2.02
N GLY A 19 -3.09 1.39 -1.81
CA GLY A 19 -3.94 0.74 -0.83
C GLY A 19 -4.10 -0.76 -1.09
N ARG A 20 -4.52 -1.47 -0.05
CA ARG A 20 -4.80 -2.91 -0.07
C ARG A 20 -6.28 -3.15 0.17
N PHE A 21 -6.83 -4.18 -0.46
CA PHE A 21 -8.19 -4.58 -0.17
C PHE A 21 -8.26 -5.29 1.17
N GLY A 22 -9.30 -4.97 1.94
CA GLY A 22 -9.63 -5.58 3.21
C GLY A 22 -11.13 -5.86 3.32
N ASN A 23 -11.56 -6.04 4.55
CA ASN A 23 -12.94 -6.29 4.97
C ASN A 23 -13.28 -5.41 6.18
N GLU A 24 -14.49 -5.55 6.70
CA GLU A 24 -15.00 -4.78 7.85
C GLU A 24 -14.19 -5.02 9.12
N ASP A 25 -13.59 -6.20 9.26
CA ASP A 25 -12.76 -6.57 10.41
C ASP A 25 -11.28 -6.18 10.23
N THR A 26 -10.94 -5.48 9.14
CA THR A 26 -9.54 -5.13 8.87
C THR A 26 -9.05 -4.07 9.85
N VAL A 27 -8.06 -4.45 10.64
CA VAL A 27 -7.49 -3.60 11.69
C VAL A 27 -6.85 -2.34 11.13
N ILE A 28 -7.22 -1.19 11.69
CA ILE A 28 -6.66 0.11 11.37
C ILE A 28 -5.33 0.31 12.11
N THR A 29 -4.31 0.77 11.39
CA THR A 29 -2.98 1.06 11.96
C THR A 29 -2.61 2.52 11.70
N LYS A 30 -1.49 2.99 12.28
CA LYS A 30 -0.96 4.34 12.02
C LYS A 30 -0.57 4.58 10.55
N THR A 31 -0.51 3.53 9.73
CA THR A 31 -0.25 3.63 8.29
C THR A 31 -1.53 3.69 7.44
N THR A 32 -2.69 3.50 8.05
CA THR A 32 -3.99 3.56 7.38
C THR A 32 -4.47 5.01 7.32
N ASN A 33 -4.09 5.71 6.25
CA ASN A 33 -4.38 7.15 6.10
C ASN A 33 -5.78 7.45 5.54
N ALA A 34 -6.40 6.49 4.85
CA ALA A 34 -7.70 6.64 4.21
C ALA A 34 -8.38 5.27 4.10
N ILE A 35 -9.70 5.26 3.99
CA ILE A 35 -10.48 4.07 3.63
C ILE A 35 -11.41 4.48 2.50
N ILE A 36 -11.30 3.81 1.36
CA ILE A 36 -12.13 4.09 0.18
C ILE A 36 -13.07 2.91 -0.01
N ILE A 37 -14.37 3.18 0.11
CA ILE A 37 -15.42 2.17 -0.06
C ILE A 37 -15.97 2.28 -1.47
N LEU A 38 -15.87 1.20 -2.25
CA LEU A 38 -16.26 1.18 -3.66
C LEU A 38 -17.22 0.01 -3.94
N PRO A 39 -18.13 0.14 -4.93
CA PRO A 39 -18.85 -1.00 -5.49
C PRO A 39 -17.91 -2.09 -6.02
N LYS A 40 -18.30 -3.37 -5.95
CA LYS A 40 -17.51 -4.49 -6.51
C LYS A 40 -17.21 -4.38 -8.01
N ASP A 41 -18.12 -3.77 -8.78
CA ASP A 41 -17.98 -3.54 -10.22
C ASP A 41 -17.13 -2.30 -10.55
N HIS A 42 -16.69 -1.54 -9.54
CA HIS A 42 -15.83 -0.40 -9.76
C HIS A 42 -14.47 -0.83 -10.33
N LYS A 43 -13.97 -0.09 -11.34
CA LYS A 43 -12.73 -0.38 -12.07
C LYS A 43 -11.53 -0.70 -11.17
N LEU A 44 -11.33 0.05 -10.08
CA LEU A 44 -10.21 -0.20 -9.15
C LEU A 44 -10.29 -1.57 -8.46
N VAL A 45 -11.50 -2.07 -8.20
CA VAL A 45 -11.75 -3.38 -7.59
C VAL A 45 -11.48 -4.47 -8.62
N LEU A 46 -12.08 -4.35 -9.81
CA LEU A 46 -11.85 -5.28 -10.92
C LEU A 46 -10.37 -5.37 -11.33
N GLN A 47 -9.61 -4.29 -11.19
CA GLN A 47 -8.17 -4.28 -11.49
C GLN A 47 -7.29 -4.91 -10.41
N ALA A 48 -7.81 -5.11 -9.21
CA ALA A 48 -7.06 -5.68 -8.10
C ALA A 48 -6.99 -7.22 -8.17
N ASP A 49 -8.07 -7.84 -8.65
CA ASP A 49 -8.22 -9.28 -8.78
C ASP A 49 -7.82 -9.76 -10.19
N LYS A 50 -6.57 -9.46 -10.56
CA LYS A 50 -6.05 -9.85 -11.88
C LYS A 50 -5.22 -11.12 -11.77
N ASP A 51 -5.61 -12.11 -12.57
CA ASP A 51 -4.82 -13.32 -12.77
C ASP A 51 -3.51 -13.02 -13.53
N MET A 52 -2.40 -13.47 -12.98
CA MET A 52 -1.07 -13.24 -13.54
C MET A 52 -0.86 -13.89 -14.90
N LYS A 53 -1.46 -15.07 -15.14
CA LYS A 53 -1.36 -15.74 -16.43
C LYS A 53 -2.07 -14.93 -17.51
N THR A 54 -3.23 -14.38 -17.20
CA THR A 54 -4.00 -13.48 -18.07
C THR A 54 -3.23 -12.19 -18.34
N GLU A 55 -2.64 -11.55 -17.32
CA GLU A 55 -1.88 -10.32 -17.51
C GLU A 55 -0.61 -10.51 -18.33
N LYS A 56 0.10 -11.63 -18.16
CA LYS A 56 1.24 -12.01 -19.01
C LYS A 56 0.79 -12.18 -20.47
N ARG A 57 -0.32 -12.89 -20.72
CA ARG A 57 -0.88 -13.05 -22.07
C ARG A 57 -1.29 -11.71 -22.70
N ARG A 58 -1.93 -10.82 -21.94
CA ARG A 58 -2.30 -9.47 -22.40
C ARG A 58 -1.05 -8.64 -22.74
N ALA A 59 0.01 -8.75 -21.93
CA ALA A 59 1.27 -8.09 -22.23
C ALA A 59 1.87 -8.59 -23.55
N SER A 60 1.91 -9.91 -23.77
CA SER A 60 2.37 -10.50 -25.03
C SER A 60 1.53 -10.07 -26.25
N SER A 61 0.21 -9.93 -26.09
CA SER A 61 -0.67 -9.62 -27.23
C SER A 61 -0.79 -8.13 -27.55
N ALA A 62 -0.68 -7.25 -26.56
CA ALA A 62 -1.07 -5.84 -26.72
C ALA A 62 0.02 -4.82 -26.37
N CYS A 63 1.15 -5.23 -25.78
CA CYS A 63 2.18 -4.26 -25.40
C CYS A 63 2.87 -3.63 -26.63
N CYS A 64 2.66 -2.33 -26.84
CA CYS A 64 3.26 -1.57 -27.94
C CYS A 64 4.69 -1.05 -27.66
N GLN A 65 5.31 -1.46 -26.56
CA GLN A 65 6.70 -1.12 -26.20
C GLN A 65 7.04 0.39 -26.18
N CYS A 66 6.04 1.26 -26.00
CA CYS A 66 6.16 2.73 -26.07
C CYS A 66 6.96 3.42 -24.95
N ARG A 67 7.52 2.68 -23.99
CA ARG A 67 8.30 3.19 -22.83
C ARG A 67 7.56 4.12 -21.84
N THR A 68 6.33 4.56 -22.09
CA THR A 68 5.58 5.50 -21.22
C THR A 68 5.52 5.08 -19.75
N CYS A 69 5.45 3.77 -19.46
CA CYS A 69 5.46 3.25 -18.09
C CYS A 69 6.78 3.51 -17.32
N THR A 70 7.89 3.70 -18.02
CA THR A 70 9.19 4.09 -17.47
C THR A 70 9.33 5.59 -17.37
N ASP A 71 8.92 6.34 -18.39
CA ASP A 71 9.09 7.79 -18.39
C ASP A 71 8.27 8.47 -17.29
N LEU A 72 7.10 7.92 -16.95
CA LEU A 72 6.27 8.37 -15.82
C LEU A 72 6.59 7.66 -14.49
N CYS A 73 7.58 6.76 -14.45
CA CYS A 73 7.93 6.06 -13.23
C CYS A 73 8.61 7.00 -12.23
N SER A 74 7.99 7.21 -11.07
CA SER A 74 8.54 8.10 -10.04
C SER A 74 9.92 7.68 -9.54
N ARG A 75 10.21 6.37 -9.51
CA ARG A 75 11.52 5.85 -9.07
C ARG A 75 12.58 5.99 -10.16
N HIS A 76 12.22 5.77 -11.43
CA HIS A 76 13.12 6.00 -12.56
C HIS A 76 13.50 7.48 -12.65
N ALA A 77 12.53 8.40 -12.52
CA ALA A 77 12.78 9.84 -12.53
C ALA A 77 13.70 10.31 -11.38
N LEU A 78 13.77 9.55 -10.28
CA LEU A 78 14.70 9.77 -9.16
C LEU A 78 16.07 9.09 -9.35
N GLY A 79 16.36 8.58 -10.55
CA GLY A 79 17.64 7.96 -10.89
C GLY A 79 17.80 6.51 -10.43
N HIS A 80 16.73 5.85 -9.95
CA HIS A 80 16.81 4.42 -9.64
C HIS A 80 16.80 3.57 -10.93
N PRO A 81 17.54 2.44 -10.94
CA PRO A 81 17.70 1.58 -12.12
C PRO A 81 16.48 0.67 -12.32
N ILE A 82 15.29 1.27 -12.38
CA ILE A 82 14.04 0.58 -12.70
C ILE A 82 13.53 1.05 -14.05
N GLU A 83 13.28 0.09 -14.94
CA GLU A 83 12.80 0.36 -16.30
C GLU A 83 11.57 -0.53 -16.56
N PRO A 84 10.36 -0.11 -16.10
CA PRO A 84 9.15 -0.91 -16.26
C PRO A 84 8.92 -1.45 -17.68
N HIS A 85 9.24 -0.68 -18.72
CA HIS A 85 9.08 -1.09 -20.11
C HIS A 85 9.95 -2.30 -20.49
N ARG A 86 11.17 -2.41 -19.96
CA ARG A 86 12.05 -3.56 -20.24
C ARG A 86 11.55 -4.83 -19.58
N ILE A 87 11.01 -4.73 -18.36
CA ILE A 87 10.36 -5.86 -17.68
C ILE A 87 9.14 -6.29 -18.50
N MET A 88 8.30 -5.34 -18.94
CA MET A 88 7.15 -5.65 -19.79
C MET A 88 7.56 -6.28 -21.13
N ARG A 89 8.66 -5.83 -21.74
CA ARG A 89 9.21 -6.40 -22.98
C ARG A 89 9.68 -7.84 -22.80
N ALA A 90 10.46 -8.08 -21.75
CA ALA A 90 10.96 -9.41 -21.40
C ALA A 90 9.80 -10.38 -21.16
N VAL A 91 8.80 -9.95 -20.39
CA VAL A 91 7.58 -10.75 -20.13
C VAL A 91 6.77 -10.98 -21.40
N ALA A 92 6.54 -9.94 -22.22
CA ALA A 92 5.76 -10.06 -23.44
C ALA A 92 6.36 -11.07 -24.43
N ASN A 93 7.70 -11.13 -24.51
CA ASN A 93 8.43 -12.01 -25.40
C ASN A 93 8.86 -13.34 -24.75
N SER A 94 8.53 -13.57 -23.48
CA SER A 94 9.07 -14.69 -22.68
C SER A 94 10.60 -14.77 -22.72
N ASP A 95 11.26 -13.63 -22.78
CA ASP A 95 12.72 -13.51 -22.88
C ASP A 95 13.34 -13.38 -21.49
N THR A 96 14.10 -14.39 -21.09
CA THR A 96 14.83 -14.45 -19.81
C THR A 96 16.34 -14.47 -19.99
N THR A 97 16.84 -14.14 -21.19
CA THR A 97 18.29 -14.14 -21.48
C THR A 97 19.02 -13.00 -20.76
N ASP A 98 18.38 -11.83 -20.64
CA ASP A 98 18.84 -10.69 -19.85
C ASP A 98 18.02 -10.56 -18.56
N LEU A 99 18.64 -10.85 -17.42
CA LEU A 99 17.99 -10.75 -16.10
C LEU A 99 18.04 -9.34 -15.50
N THR A 100 18.81 -8.43 -16.09
CA THR A 100 19.01 -7.06 -15.59
C THR A 100 17.71 -6.30 -15.34
N PRO A 101 16.69 -6.34 -16.24
CA PRO A 101 15.43 -5.65 -16.02
C PRO A 101 14.70 -6.13 -14.75
N PHE A 102 14.75 -7.44 -14.48
CA PHE A 102 14.06 -8.03 -13.33
C PHE A 102 14.73 -7.63 -12.01
N LEU A 103 16.06 -7.52 -11.96
CA LEU A 103 16.76 -7.00 -10.79
C LEU A 103 16.32 -5.56 -10.45
N GLY A 104 16.02 -4.75 -11.48
CA GLY A 104 15.44 -3.41 -11.32
C GLY A 104 14.10 -3.38 -10.59
N ALA A 105 13.33 -4.48 -10.57
CA ALA A 105 12.06 -4.59 -9.87
C ALA A 105 12.19 -4.33 -8.36
N MET A 106 13.36 -4.61 -7.76
CA MET A 106 13.63 -4.39 -6.34
C MET A 106 13.50 -2.91 -5.93
N TYR A 107 13.75 -1.98 -6.87
CA TYR A 107 13.63 -0.55 -6.67
C TYR A 107 12.21 -0.01 -6.81
N CYS A 108 11.24 -0.85 -7.20
CA CYS A 108 9.86 -0.44 -7.39
C CYS A 108 9.21 -0.07 -6.05
N SER A 109 8.60 1.11 -5.96
CA SER A 109 7.83 1.53 -4.78
C SER A 109 6.40 1.00 -4.76
N GLY A 110 5.93 0.39 -5.86
CA GLY A 110 4.56 -0.11 -5.96
C GLY A 110 3.49 0.97 -6.17
N CYS A 111 3.89 2.20 -6.54
CA CYS A 111 2.97 3.35 -6.65
C CYS A 111 1.87 3.20 -7.72
N GLY A 112 2.01 2.31 -8.70
CA GLY A 112 0.95 2.03 -9.67
C GLY A 112 0.78 3.06 -10.80
N ILE A 113 1.57 4.13 -10.88
CA ILE A 113 1.46 5.13 -11.96
C ILE A 113 1.59 4.47 -13.34
N CYS A 114 2.53 3.53 -13.49
CA CYS A 114 2.78 2.82 -14.74
C CYS A 114 1.55 2.02 -15.26
N GLU A 115 0.68 1.59 -14.37
CA GLU A 115 -0.46 0.72 -14.65
C GLU A 115 -1.77 1.49 -14.68
N LYS A 116 -2.01 2.33 -13.66
CA LYS A 116 -3.27 3.04 -13.49
C LYS A 116 -3.37 4.29 -14.35
N TYR A 117 -2.22 4.89 -14.74
CA TYR A 117 -2.18 6.14 -15.48
C TYR A 117 -1.40 6.05 -16.80
N ALA A 118 -0.18 5.51 -16.77
CA ALA A 118 0.75 5.66 -17.89
C ALA A 118 0.47 4.72 -19.06
N CYS A 119 0.09 3.46 -18.82
CA CYS A 119 -0.05 2.48 -19.89
C CYS A 119 -1.22 2.84 -20.83
N PRO A 120 -0.98 3.12 -22.12
CA PRO A 120 -2.06 3.42 -23.07
C PRO A 120 -2.90 2.17 -23.39
N GLN A 121 -2.31 0.98 -23.25
CA GLN A 121 -2.92 -0.32 -23.55
C GLN A 121 -3.66 -0.92 -22.33
N GLY A 122 -3.70 -0.22 -21.20
CA GLY A 122 -4.37 -0.71 -19.97
C GLY A 122 -3.77 -2.01 -19.41
N LEU A 123 -2.49 -2.25 -19.64
CA LEU A 123 -1.74 -3.39 -19.09
C LEU A 123 -1.37 -3.15 -17.62
N SER A 124 -0.83 -4.19 -16.98
CA SER A 124 -0.51 -4.17 -15.54
C SER A 124 0.99 -4.22 -15.20
N PRO A 125 1.80 -3.23 -15.60
CA PRO A 125 3.21 -3.19 -15.23
C PRO A 125 3.45 -3.23 -13.73
N LYS A 126 2.63 -2.57 -12.90
CA LYS A 126 2.84 -2.55 -11.45
C LYS A 126 2.63 -3.95 -10.87
N THR A 127 1.54 -4.62 -11.22
CA THR A 127 1.25 -5.98 -10.76
C THR A 127 2.35 -6.96 -11.17
N ILE A 128 2.75 -6.95 -12.45
CA ILE A 128 3.83 -7.80 -12.96
C ILE A 128 5.14 -7.54 -12.22
N ILE A 129 5.55 -6.28 -12.06
CA ILE A 129 6.80 -5.92 -11.39
C ILE A 129 6.77 -6.30 -9.91
N GLN A 130 5.62 -6.17 -9.23
CA GLN A 130 5.50 -6.58 -7.83
C GLN A 130 5.60 -8.10 -7.67
N GLU A 131 5.06 -8.89 -8.59
CA GLU A 131 5.23 -10.36 -8.59
C GLU A 131 6.73 -10.73 -8.65
N PHE A 132 7.47 -10.18 -9.62
CA PHE A 132 8.92 -10.43 -9.71
C PHE A 132 9.69 -9.94 -8.49
N LYS A 133 9.34 -8.75 -7.98
CA LYS A 133 9.95 -8.21 -6.75
C LYS A 133 9.74 -9.16 -5.56
N GLN A 134 8.54 -9.72 -5.41
CA GLN A 134 8.22 -10.68 -4.35
C GLN A 134 8.97 -11.99 -4.55
N ALA A 135 9.00 -12.52 -5.78
CA ALA A 135 9.74 -13.74 -6.11
C ALA A 135 11.25 -13.60 -5.84
N LEU A 136 11.86 -12.48 -6.24
CA LEU A 136 13.28 -12.20 -5.97
C LEU A 136 13.57 -12.11 -4.47
N ARG A 137 12.68 -11.47 -3.69
CA ARG A 137 12.80 -11.41 -2.23
C ARG A 137 12.67 -12.79 -1.60
N ALA A 138 11.69 -13.59 -2.03
CA ALA A 138 11.50 -14.95 -1.53
C ALA A 138 12.68 -15.85 -1.87
N GLY A 139 13.31 -15.65 -3.04
CA GLY A 139 14.54 -16.31 -3.43
C GLY A 139 15.82 -15.77 -2.79
N GLY A 140 15.72 -14.82 -1.84
CA GLY A 140 16.88 -14.29 -1.12
C GLY A 140 17.82 -13.43 -1.97
N VAL A 141 17.39 -12.95 -3.14
CA VAL A 141 18.24 -12.14 -4.02
C VAL A 141 18.51 -10.79 -3.35
N PRO A 142 19.79 -10.45 -3.08
CA PRO A 142 20.12 -9.21 -2.39
C PRO A 142 19.80 -8.00 -3.26
N VAL A 143 19.36 -6.92 -2.63
CA VAL A 143 19.24 -5.62 -3.30
C VAL A 143 20.63 -5.04 -3.43
N GLU A 144 21.20 -5.10 -4.64
CA GLU A 144 22.44 -4.40 -4.96
C GLU A 144 22.22 -2.89 -4.73
N LYS A 145 22.99 -2.27 -3.84
CA LYS A 145 22.84 -0.83 -3.52
C LYS A 145 23.56 0.02 -4.57
N LYS A 146 22.93 0.21 -5.74
CA LYS A 146 23.46 1.12 -6.76
C LYS A 146 23.22 2.57 -6.34
N LYS A 147 24.24 3.40 -6.51
CA LYS A 147 24.11 4.86 -6.38
C LYS A 147 23.08 5.33 -7.41
N ALA A 148 22.07 6.06 -6.97
CA ALA A 148 21.08 6.63 -7.87
C ALA A 148 21.78 7.57 -8.86
N ALA A 149 21.37 7.52 -10.12
CA ALA A 149 21.74 8.51 -11.11
C ALA A 149 21.19 9.90 -10.71
N PRO A 150 21.67 10.99 -11.31
CA PRO A 150 21.05 12.30 -11.15
C PRO A 150 19.54 12.25 -11.45
N VAL A 151 18.78 13.07 -10.73
CA VAL A 151 17.33 13.22 -10.95
C VAL A 151 17.11 13.68 -12.40
N SER A 152 16.13 13.10 -13.08
CA SER A 152 15.82 13.46 -14.46
C SER A 152 15.39 14.93 -14.54
N GLU A 153 15.98 15.69 -15.46
CA GLU A 153 15.67 17.10 -15.68
C GLU A 153 14.18 17.34 -15.91
N GLY A 154 13.55 16.51 -16.76
CA GLY A 154 12.12 16.60 -17.09
C GLY A 154 11.16 16.02 -16.03
N ARG A 155 11.59 15.85 -14.77
CA ARG A 155 10.78 15.20 -13.72
C ARG A 155 9.55 16.03 -13.37
N GLU A 156 9.68 17.34 -13.32
CA GLU A 156 8.63 18.24 -12.87
C GLU A 156 7.46 18.26 -13.88
N GLU A 157 7.78 18.27 -15.17
CA GLU A 157 6.86 18.28 -16.31
C GLU A 157 6.16 16.93 -16.50
N ARG A 158 6.77 15.84 -16.00
CA ARG A 158 6.21 14.48 -16.06
C ARG A 158 5.35 14.12 -14.84
N LYS A 159 5.14 15.05 -13.91
CA LYS A 159 4.23 14.83 -12.78
C LYS A 159 2.80 14.62 -13.29
N VAL A 160 2.11 13.66 -12.67
CA VAL A 160 0.71 13.38 -12.97
C VAL A 160 -0.17 14.38 -12.22
N PRO A 161 -1.01 15.17 -12.91
CA PRO A 161 -1.97 16.05 -12.24
C PRO A 161 -2.98 15.23 -11.43
N VAL A 162 -3.17 15.57 -10.15
CA VAL A 162 -4.05 14.81 -9.24
C VAL A 162 -5.49 14.75 -9.74
N HIS A 163 -6.03 15.85 -10.27
CA HIS A 163 -7.40 15.87 -10.82
C HIS A 163 -7.57 14.89 -11.99
N ARG A 164 -6.60 14.83 -12.93
CA ARG A 164 -6.65 13.89 -14.06
C ARG A 164 -6.53 12.45 -13.58
N LEU A 165 -5.71 12.21 -12.57
CA LEU A 165 -5.59 10.90 -11.95
C LEU A 165 -6.94 10.49 -11.34
N ALA A 166 -7.56 11.34 -10.51
CA ALA A 166 -8.85 11.06 -9.89
C ALA A 166 -9.93 10.70 -10.93
N HIS A 167 -10.04 11.47 -12.02
CA HIS A 167 -10.93 11.13 -13.14
C HIS A 167 -10.61 9.77 -13.77
N ARG A 168 -9.34 9.51 -14.10
CA ARG A 168 -8.93 8.25 -14.74
C ARG A 168 -9.18 7.02 -13.87
N LEU A 169 -9.12 7.19 -12.55
CA LEU A 169 -9.42 6.17 -11.56
C LEU A 169 -10.93 5.99 -11.31
N GLY A 170 -11.79 6.87 -11.83
CA GLY A 170 -13.23 6.86 -11.58
C GLY A 170 -13.62 7.46 -10.22
N LEU A 171 -12.70 8.14 -9.54
CA LEU A 171 -12.91 8.61 -8.17
C LEU A 171 -13.52 10.01 -8.08
N HIS A 172 -13.50 10.79 -9.16
CA HIS A 172 -14.04 12.16 -9.17
C HIS A 172 -15.50 12.24 -8.70
N ALA A 173 -16.34 11.23 -9.00
CA ALA A 173 -17.74 11.22 -8.58
C ALA A 173 -17.93 11.10 -7.05
N TYR A 174 -16.89 10.66 -6.34
CA TYR A 174 -16.84 10.45 -4.89
C TYR A 174 -16.12 11.59 -4.17
N ASP A 175 -15.56 12.55 -4.90
CA ASP A 175 -14.89 13.72 -4.33
C ASP A 175 -15.96 14.72 -3.86
N ARG A 176 -16.48 14.46 -2.66
CA ARG A 176 -17.50 15.26 -2.00
C ARG A 176 -17.01 15.61 -0.61
N GLU A 177 -17.40 16.79 -0.13
CA GLU A 177 -17.11 17.21 1.23
C GLU A 177 -17.71 16.19 2.21
N ALA A 178 -16.83 15.61 3.04
CA ALA A 178 -17.19 14.70 4.10
C ALA A 178 -17.06 15.46 5.42
N ALA A 179 -18.20 15.79 6.04
CA ALA A 179 -18.20 16.39 7.36
C ALA A 179 -17.50 15.45 8.34
N ILE A 180 -16.50 15.96 9.05
CA ILE A 180 -15.84 15.25 10.14
C ILE A 180 -16.81 15.27 11.32
N ASN A 181 -17.14 14.09 11.86
CA ASN A 181 -17.80 13.97 13.15
C ASN A 181 -16.72 13.70 14.21
N ASP A 182 -16.49 14.66 15.10
CA ASP A 182 -15.54 14.54 16.20
C ASP A 182 -16.12 13.80 17.43
N GLU A 183 -17.38 13.36 17.36
CA GLU A 183 -17.97 12.51 18.39
C GLU A 183 -17.22 11.19 18.50
N LEU A 184 -16.59 10.99 19.66
CA LEU A 184 -15.90 9.75 19.97
C LEU A 184 -16.92 8.66 20.31
N THR A 185 -16.86 7.55 19.58
CA THR A 185 -17.62 6.35 19.93
C THR A 185 -17.01 5.69 21.16
N GLU A 186 -17.84 5.31 22.13
CA GLU A 186 -17.36 4.59 23.30
C GLU A 186 -17.00 3.14 22.95
N CYS A 187 -15.76 2.75 23.25
CA CYS A 187 -15.29 1.37 23.15
C CYS A 187 -14.94 0.84 24.55
N SER A 188 -15.58 -0.24 24.96
CA SER A 188 -15.31 -0.90 26.26
C SER A 188 -14.05 -1.77 26.22
N VAL A 189 -13.72 -2.33 25.05
CA VAL A 189 -12.56 -3.20 24.84
C VAL A 189 -11.82 -2.76 23.58
N LEU A 190 -10.51 -2.59 23.67
CA LEU A 190 -9.66 -2.19 22.56
C LEU A 190 -8.51 -3.19 22.36
N SER A 191 -8.35 -3.70 21.14
CA SER A 191 -7.14 -4.41 20.76
C SER A 191 -6.15 -3.46 20.08
N VAL A 192 -4.92 -3.43 20.58
CA VAL A 192 -3.87 -2.54 20.10
C VAL A 192 -2.75 -3.39 19.49
N PRO A 193 -2.62 -3.42 18.15
CA PRO A 193 -1.54 -4.17 17.49
C PRO A 193 -0.17 -3.64 17.88
N LEU A 194 0.81 -4.53 17.99
CA LEU A 194 2.23 -4.18 18.21
C LEU A 194 2.94 -3.74 16.92
N SER A 195 2.37 -4.08 15.77
CA SER A 195 2.87 -3.66 14.45
C SER A 195 1.93 -2.62 13.84
N GLN A 196 2.16 -1.34 14.17
CA GLN A 196 1.35 -0.22 13.65
C GLN A 196 2.07 0.68 12.66
N HIS A 197 3.39 0.50 12.51
CA HIS A 197 4.26 1.35 11.70
C HIS A 197 5.15 0.50 10.79
N ILE A 198 5.82 1.14 9.83
CA ILE A 198 6.70 0.48 8.84
C ILE A 198 7.91 -0.25 9.48
N GLY A 199 8.25 0.12 10.71
CA GLY A 199 9.36 -0.42 11.47
C GLY A 199 9.13 -1.80 12.11
N ALA A 200 10.13 -2.30 12.83
CA ALA A 200 10.07 -3.54 13.61
C ALA A 200 9.00 -3.44 14.72
N PRO A 201 8.15 -4.47 14.96
CA PRO A 201 7.07 -4.41 15.94
C PRO A 201 7.53 -3.94 17.32
N ALA A 202 6.73 -3.11 17.98
CA ALA A 202 6.99 -2.67 19.34
C ALA A 202 6.89 -3.86 20.31
N LYS A 203 7.64 -3.80 21.41
CA LYS A 203 7.63 -4.83 22.47
C LYS A 203 6.73 -4.35 23.61
N ALA A 204 5.83 -5.21 24.08
CA ALA A 204 4.97 -4.87 25.21
C ALA A 204 5.79 -4.40 26.42
N ALA A 205 5.33 -3.33 27.06
CA ALA A 205 5.95 -2.70 28.22
C ALA A 205 5.08 -2.81 29.49
N VAL A 206 3.97 -3.54 29.40
CA VAL A 206 2.99 -3.79 30.46
C VAL A 206 2.66 -5.28 30.50
N ALA A 207 2.08 -5.73 31.61
CA ALA A 207 1.61 -7.09 31.84
C ALA A 207 0.07 -7.14 31.99
N ALA A 208 -0.51 -8.33 31.86
CA ALA A 208 -1.93 -8.52 32.14
C ALA A 208 -2.24 -8.19 33.61
N GLY A 209 -3.31 -7.45 33.85
CA GLY A 209 -3.71 -6.94 35.16
C GLY A 209 -3.22 -5.52 35.46
N ASP A 210 -2.26 -4.98 34.70
CA ASP A 210 -1.75 -3.62 34.92
C ASP A 210 -2.85 -2.57 34.64
N ARG A 211 -2.93 -1.57 35.51
CA ARG A 211 -3.68 -0.34 35.22
C ARG A 211 -2.84 0.59 34.36
N VAL A 212 -3.47 1.16 33.33
CA VAL A 212 -2.83 2.10 32.41
C VAL A 212 -3.64 3.39 32.29
N SER A 213 -2.94 4.52 32.23
CA SER A 213 -3.56 5.81 31.92
C SER A 213 -3.49 6.11 30.42
N ARG A 214 -4.43 6.89 29.92
CA ARG A 214 -4.39 7.42 28.55
C ARG A 214 -3.07 8.17 28.33
N GLY A 215 -2.38 7.85 27.23
CA GLY A 215 -1.07 8.41 26.90
C GLY A 215 0.12 7.68 27.53
N GLN A 216 -0.09 6.74 28.45
CA GLN A 216 0.98 5.89 28.99
C GLN A 216 1.55 4.97 27.91
N ILE A 217 2.87 4.75 27.90
CA ILE A 217 3.51 3.78 26.99
C ILE A 217 3.08 2.37 27.42
N ILE A 218 2.48 1.62 26.49
CA ILE A 218 2.10 0.21 26.67
C ILE A 218 2.95 -0.74 25.84
N ALA A 219 3.65 -0.22 24.82
CA ALA A 219 4.69 -0.95 24.10
C ALA A 219 5.85 -0.02 23.73
N ALA A 220 7.08 -0.45 24.02
CA ALA A 220 8.30 0.26 23.72
C ALA A 220 8.79 -0.05 22.30
N ALA A 221 9.42 0.94 21.65
CA ALA A 221 10.07 0.78 20.37
C ALA A 221 11.12 -0.35 20.41
N ALA A 222 11.13 -1.19 19.37
CA ALA A 222 12.20 -2.16 19.15
C ALA A 222 13.46 -1.50 18.57
N GLU A 223 14.55 -2.26 18.47
CA GLU A 223 15.78 -1.77 17.85
C GLU A 223 15.60 -1.43 16.36
N GLY A 224 16.33 -0.42 15.90
CA GLY A 224 16.26 0.09 14.54
C GLY A 224 15.09 1.05 14.33
N LEU A 225 14.40 0.93 13.20
CA LEU A 225 13.23 1.75 12.90
C LEU A 225 12.03 1.19 13.68
N SER A 226 11.55 1.88 14.72
CA SER A 226 10.37 1.51 15.52
C SER A 226 9.88 2.71 16.33
N VAL A 227 8.64 2.69 16.85
CA VAL A 227 8.06 3.79 17.63
C VAL A 227 7.23 3.25 18.79
N ASN A 228 7.22 3.97 19.92
CA ASN A 228 6.39 3.64 21.07
C ASN A 228 4.88 3.64 20.74
N ILE A 229 4.14 2.80 21.46
CA ILE A 229 2.68 2.72 21.41
C ILE A 229 2.14 3.11 22.78
N HIS A 230 1.17 4.00 22.77
CA HIS A 230 0.57 4.58 23.96
C HIS A 230 -0.87 4.07 24.14
N SER A 231 -1.33 3.99 25.39
CA SER A 231 -2.71 3.63 25.70
C SER A 231 -3.67 4.71 25.17
N PRO A 232 -4.68 4.34 24.36
CA PRO A 232 -5.71 5.28 23.91
C PRO A 232 -6.73 5.62 25.00
N ILE A 233 -6.80 4.84 26.08
CA ILE A 233 -7.80 4.92 27.14
C ILE A 233 -7.17 4.82 28.53
N ASP A 234 -7.89 5.27 29.54
CA ASP A 234 -7.67 4.85 30.93
C ASP A 234 -8.36 3.50 31.14
N GLY A 235 -7.65 2.53 31.71
CA GLY A 235 -8.19 1.18 31.84
C GLY A 235 -7.24 0.15 32.41
N THR A 236 -7.58 -1.11 32.19
CA THR A 236 -6.80 -2.27 32.65
C THR A 236 -6.38 -3.14 31.48
N VAL A 237 -5.13 -3.63 31.50
CA VAL A 237 -4.62 -4.58 30.51
C VAL A 237 -5.25 -5.94 30.75
N ARG A 238 -6.08 -6.39 29.81
CA ARG A 238 -6.72 -7.71 29.89
C ARG A 238 -5.76 -8.83 29.51
N SER A 239 -4.99 -8.63 28.44
CA SER A 239 -4.07 -9.64 27.92
C SER A 239 -2.98 -9.00 27.07
N VAL A 240 -1.80 -9.61 27.09
CA VAL A 240 -0.65 -9.26 26.24
C VAL A 240 -0.32 -10.49 25.40
N GLY A 241 -0.52 -10.40 24.09
CA GLY A 241 -0.17 -11.44 23.14
C GLY A 241 1.05 -11.07 22.29
N ASP A 242 1.48 -11.99 21.43
CA ASP A 242 2.65 -11.81 20.57
C ASP A 242 2.48 -10.68 19.52
N ARG A 243 1.24 -10.34 19.19
CA ARG A 243 0.91 -9.40 18.11
C ARG A 243 0.10 -8.20 18.55
N GLU A 244 -0.52 -8.24 19.72
CA GLU A 244 -1.44 -7.21 20.19
C GLU A 244 -1.58 -7.20 21.71
N ILE A 245 -2.00 -6.06 22.25
CA ILE A 245 -2.35 -5.86 23.66
C ILE A 245 -3.85 -5.56 23.71
N THR A 246 -4.60 -6.25 24.56
CA THR A 246 -6.01 -5.92 24.79
C THR A 246 -6.20 -5.12 26.06
N LEU A 247 -6.91 -4.01 25.95
CA LEU A 247 -7.27 -3.11 27.04
C LEU A 247 -8.78 -3.14 27.27
N VAL A 248 -9.19 -2.97 28.53
CA VAL A 248 -10.58 -2.79 28.94
C VAL A 248 -10.69 -1.41 29.60
N LYS A 249 -11.64 -0.59 29.12
CA LYS A 249 -11.91 0.75 29.68
C LYS A 249 -12.43 0.60 31.11
N ASP A 250 -11.93 1.44 32.02
CA ASP A 250 -12.50 1.52 33.37
C ASP A 250 -13.87 2.23 33.30
N ASN A 251 -14.92 1.65 33.88
CA ASN A 251 -16.27 2.23 33.94
C ASN A 251 -16.39 3.29 35.05
N ARG A 252 -15.59 4.35 35.01
CA ARG A 252 -15.72 5.50 35.93
C ARG A 252 -16.49 6.65 35.30
#